data_AF-A0A3M7MBR2-F1
#
_entry.id   AF-A0A3M7MBR2-F1
#
_cell.length_a   1.000
_cell.length_b   1.000
_cell.length_c   1.000
_cell.angle_alpha   90.00
_cell.angle_beta   90.00
_cell.angle_gamma   90.00
#
_symmetry.space_group_name_H-M   'P 1'
#
loop_
_entity.id
_entity.type
_entity.pdbx_description
1 polymer ?
#
loop_
_entity_poly.entity_id
_entity_poly.type
_entity_poly.pdbx_seq_one_letter_code
_entity_poly.pdbx_strand_id
1 'polypeptide(L)'
;MPRAPTHMIEVIGEPNRSASIRMSNYNGSAKSSEKKGDVPQDDVRELMSLVSSLRGFPSHPSKDVYGLDTKISLNTMEIQWSNEEDDAAMQGGELAGEQKDEFKRIVESVEALGRQFARQDSAV
;
A
#
# COMPACT_ATOMS: atom_id res chain seq x y z
N MET A 1 -5.42 -23.02 -1.05
CA MET A 1 -5.30 -22.13 0.12
C MET A 1 -4.89 -20.76 -0.40
N PRO A 2 -5.57 -19.66 -0.03
CA PRO A 2 -5.19 -18.34 -0.49
C PRO A 2 -3.81 -17.99 0.11
N ARG A 3 -2.85 -17.64 -0.75
CA ARG A 3 -1.53 -17.17 -0.32
C ARG A 3 -1.74 -15.82 0.36
N ALA A 4 -1.30 -15.71 1.62
CA ALA A 4 -1.12 -14.39 2.21
C ALA A 4 -0.14 -13.61 1.31
N PRO A 5 -0.38 -12.31 1.09
CA PRO A 5 0.52 -11.49 0.28
C PRO A 5 1.92 -11.51 0.89
N THR A 6 2.94 -11.59 0.05
CA THR A 6 4.31 -11.59 0.55
C THR A 6 4.65 -10.22 1.15
N HIS A 7 4.17 -9.13 0.55
CA HIS A 7 4.46 -7.77 1.02
C HIS A 7 3.18 -7.04 1.39
N MET A 8 3.13 -6.41 2.56
CA MET A 8 2.04 -5.55 2.99
C MET A 8 2.62 -4.20 3.41
N ILE A 9 2.04 -3.13 2.86
CA ILE A 9 2.45 -1.76 3.14
C ILE A 9 1.23 -1.02 3.67
N GLU A 10 1.31 -0.52 4.89
CA GLU A 10 0.26 0.23 5.55
C GLU A 10 0.75 1.66 5.79
N VAL A 11 -0.01 2.64 5.32
CA VAL A 11 0.29 4.06 5.50
C VAL A 11 -0.77 4.64 6.44
N ILE A 12 -0.34 5.10 7.60
CA ILE A 12 -1.19 5.71 8.62
C ILE A 12 -0.74 7.14 8.83
N GLY A 13 -1.61 8.12 8.60
CA GLY A 13 -1.19 9.51 8.73
C GLY A 13 -2.31 10.52 8.66
N GLU A 14 -1.98 11.73 9.09
CA GLU A 14 -2.83 12.89 8.94
C GLU A 14 -2.27 13.78 7.82
N PRO A 15 -3.15 14.35 6.98
CA PRO A 15 -2.72 15.34 6.01
C PRO A 15 -2.19 16.58 6.72
N ASN A 16 -1.03 17.06 6.28
CA ASN A 16 -0.26 18.15 6.90
C ASN A 16 0.49 17.77 8.19
N ARG A 17 0.67 16.49 8.50
CA ARG A 17 1.61 16.02 9.52
C ARG A 17 2.49 14.89 8.99
N SER A 18 3.44 14.46 9.81
CA SER A 18 4.16 13.20 9.61
C SER A 18 3.20 12.02 9.58
N ALA A 19 3.43 11.08 8.67
CA ALA A 19 2.68 9.84 8.55
C ALA A 19 3.60 8.68 8.92
N SER A 20 3.06 7.67 9.58
CA SER A 20 3.80 6.44 9.85
C SER A 20 3.54 5.44 8.72
N ILE A 21 4.60 4.99 8.08
CA ILE A 21 4.56 3.90 7.11
C ILE A 21 5.03 2.61 7.78
N ARG A 22 4.27 1.54 7.57
CA ARG A 22 4.51 0.22 8.15
C ARG A 22 4.58 -0.81 7.03
N MET A 23 5.73 -1.42 6.86
CA MET A 23 5.96 -2.49 5.91
C MET A 23 6.03 -3.82 6.65
N SER A 24 5.09 -4.71 6.41
CA SER A 24 5.11 -6.07 6.92
C SER A 24 5.41 -7.04 5.78
N ASN A 25 6.47 -7.82 5.93
CA ASN A 25 6.82 -8.88 5.00
C ASN A 25 6.40 -10.23 5.60
N TYR A 26 5.66 -11.02 4.84
CA TYR A 26 5.18 -12.34 5.23
C TYR A 26 5.91 -13.42 4.41
N ASN A 27 6.42 -14.44 5.08
CA ASN A 27 7.01 -15.60 4.42
C ASN A 27 6.10 -16.81 4.66
N GLY A 28 5.11 -17.00 3.79
CA GLY A 28 4.02 -17.96 3.99
C GLY A 28 2.97 -17.44 4.99
N SER A 29 2.59 -18.25 5.97
CA SER A 29 1.61 -17.87 7.00
C SER A 29 2.21 -17.09 8.18
N ALA A 30 3.54 -16.95 8.23
CA ALA A 30 4.24 -16.29 9.32
C ALA A 30 4.75 -14.92 8.87
N LYS A 31 4.52 -13.91 9.70
CA LYS A 31 5.07 -12.57 9.54
C LYS A 31 6.58 -12.63 9.75
N SER A 32 7.35 -12.38 8.70
CA SER A 32 8.80 -12.58 8.69
C SER A 32 9.56 -11.37 9.21
N SER A 33 9.08 -10.16 8.94
CA SER A 33 9.67 -8.92 9.42
C SER A 33 8.64 -7.80 9.35
N GLU A 34 8.66 -6.92 10.33
CA GLU A 34 7.93 -5.66 10.28
C GLU A 34 8.92 -4.52 10.38
N LYS A 35 8.75 -3.56 9.48
CA LYS A 35 9.46 -2.30 9.54
C LYS A 35 8.44 -1.20 9.67
N LYS A 36 8.72 -0.23 10.54
CA LYS A 36 7.92 0.98 10.66
C LYS A 36 8.82 2.20 10.65
N GLY A 37 8.26 3.33 10.28
CA GLY A 37 8.97 4.60 10.36
C GLY A 37 8.07 5.77 10.09
N ASP A 38 8.54 6.93 10.50
CA ASP A 38 7.84 8.19 10.34
C ASP A 38 8.35 8.89 9.09
N VAL A 39 7.43 9.17 8.19
CA VAL A 39 7.63 9.92 6.96
C VAL A 39 7.41 11.41 7.29
N PRO A 40 8.37 12.29 6.96
CA PRO A 40 8.25 13.73 7.22
C PRO A 40 7.18 14.36 6.32
N GLN A 41 6.66 15.51 6.73
CA GLN A 41 5.54 16.17 6.06
C GLN A 41 5.73 16.39 4.55
N ASP A 42 6.92 16.76 4.10
CA ASP A 42 7.22 16.96 2.67
C ASP A 42 6.96 15.68 1.85
N ASP A 43 7.57 14.55 2.27
CA ASP A 43 7.38 13.24 1.64
C ASP A 43 5.95 12.71 1.82
N VAL A 44 5.30 12.97 2.97
CA VAL A 44 3.90 12.60 3.19
C VAL A 44 2.99 13.30 2.21
N ARG A 45 3.26 14.57 1.88
CA ARG A 45 2.43 15.32 0.93
C ARG A 45 2.52 14.73 -0.47
N GLU A 46 3.73 14.34 -0.88
CA GLU A 46 3.93 13.64 -2.16
C GLU A 46 3.27 12.26 -2.15
N LEU A 47 3.46 11.48 -1.08
CA LEU A 47 2.82 10.18 -0.90
C LEU A 47 1.30 10.30 -0.91
N MET A 48 0.73 11.28 -0.19
CA MET A 48 -0.71 11.57 -0.18
C MET A 48 -1.23 11.92 -1.59
N SER A 49 -0.46 12.66 -2.38
CA SER A 49 -0.82 12.97 -3.77
C SER A 49 -0.80 11.70 -4.66
N LEU A 50 0.22 10.85 -4.51
CA LEU A 50 0.34 9.58 -5.24
C LEU A 50 -0.78 8.61 -4.86
N VAL A 51 -1.01 8.42 -3.57
CA VAL A 51 -2.01 7.50 -3.05
C VAL A 51 -3.44 8.04 -3.18
N SER A 52 -3.61 9.36 -3.30
CA SER A 52 -4.89 9.94 -3.71
C SER A 52 -5.24 9.59 -5.16
N SER A 53 -4.26 9.32 -6.00
CA SER A 53 -4.52 8.84 -7.36
C SER A 53 -5.00 7.38 -7.34
N LEU A 54 -4.60 6.59 -6.33
CA LEU A 54 -5.13 5.25 -6.09
C LEU A 54 -6.58 5.25 -5.60
N ARG A 55 -7.09 6.38 -5.11
CA ARG A 55 -8.48 6.49 -4.65
C ARG A 55 -9.42 6.38 -5.85
N GLY A 56 -10.07 5.23 -6.01
CA GLY A 56 -10.87 4.90 -7.19
C GLY A 56 -10.20 3.90 -8.13
N PHE A 57 -8.98 3.47 -7.82
CA PHE A 57 -8.43 2.27 -8.41
C PHE A 57 -9.19 1.06 -7.88
N PRO A 58 -9.47 0.08 -8.74
CA PRO A 58 -10.19 -1.10 -8.30
C PRO A 58 -9.36 -1.93 -7.31
N SER A 59 -10.00 -2.42 -6.26
CA SER A 59 -9.43 -3.39 -5.33
C SER A 59 -10.18 -4.72 -5.43
N HIS A 60 -9.54 -5.82 -5.00
CA HIS A 60 -10.20 -7.11 -5.00
C HIS A 60 -9.71 -8.00 -3.85
N PRO A 61 -10.60 -8.59 -3.04
CA PRO A 61 -10.24 -9.25 -1.79
C PRO A 61 -9.50 -10.58 -1.97
N SER A 62 -9.71 -11.26 -3.09
CA SER A 62 -9.15 -12.60 -3.33
C SER A 62 -8.28 -12.71 -4.56
N LYS A 63 -8.12 -11.64 -5.34
CA LYS A 63 -7.41 -11.70 -6.62
C LYS A 63 -6.44 -10.54 -6.68
N ASP A 64 -5.18 -10.87 -6.91
CA ASP A 64 -4.17 -9.87 -7.22
C ASP A 64 -4.41 -9.38 -8.65
N VAL A 65 -5.26 -8.36 -8.79
CA VAL A 65 -5.65 -7.78 -10.09
C VAL A 65 -4.49 -7.04 -10.76
N TYR A 66 -3.51 -6.64 -9.96
CA TYR A 66 -2.30 -5.92 -10.39
C TYR A 66 -1.12 -6.85 -10.68
N GLY A 67 -1.12 -8.09 -10.19
CA GLY A 67 -0.03 -9.06 -10.43
C GLY A 67 1.26 -8.73 -9.69
N LEU A 68 1.19 -7.98 -8.58
CA LEU A 68 2.35 -7.52 -7.81
C LEU A 68 2.61 -8.33 -6.53
N ASP A 69 1.68 -9.18 -6.08
CA ASP A 69 1.75 -9.90 -4.79
C ASP A 69 1.98 -8.97 -3.57
N THR A 70 1.66 -7.68 -3.74
CA THR A 70 1.84 -6.63 -2.74
C THR A 70 0.48 -6.08 -2.34
N LYS A 71 0.26 -6.00 -1.04
CA LYS A 71 -0.87 -5.29 -0.44
C LYS A 71 -0.46 -3.90 -0.03
N ILE A 72 -1.35 -2.96 -0.30
CA ILE A 72 -1.24 -1.58 0.16
C ILE A 72 -2.55 -1.18 0.84
N SER A 73 -2.43 -0.71 2.07
CA SER A 73 -3.52 -0.20 2.89
C SER A 73 -3.20 1.23 3.26
N LEU A 74 -4.06 2.13 2.82
CA LEU A 74 -4.02 3.55 3.11
C LEU A 74 -5.04 3.78 4.20
N ASN A 75 -4.58 4.03 5.42
CA ASN A 75 -5.42 4.26 6.57
C ASN A 75 -5.12 5.64 7.15
N THR A 76 -5.41 6.65 6.34
CA THR A 76 -5.16 8.06 6.64
C THR A 76 -6.46 8.78 6.98
N MET A 77 -6.38 9.91 7.68
CA MET A 77 -7.59 10.69 8.03
C MET A 77 -8.40 11.17 6.81
N GLU A 78 -7.75 11.38 5.67
CA GLU A 78 -8.39 11.82 4.42
C GLU A 78 -8.76 10.66 3.49
N ILE A 79 -8.01 9.56 3.53
CA ILE A 79 -8.12 8.43 2.60
C ILE A 79 -8.06 7.13 3.40
N GLN A 80 -9.16 6.38 3.35
CA GLN A 80 -9.22 4.97 3.74
C GLN A 80 -9.42 4.15 2.46
N TRP A 81 -8.39 3.43 2.02
CA TRP A 81 -8.43 2.59 0.82
C TRP A 81 -7.48 1.42 0.97
N SER A 82 -7.89 0.23 0.58
CA SER A 82 -7.04 -0.95 0.60
C SER A 82 -7.22 -1.75 -0.69
N ASN A 83 -6.13 -2.25 -1.26
CA ASN A 83 -6.21 -3.05 -2.50
C ASN A 83 -6.81 -4.46 -2.28
N GLU A 84 -7.06 -4.86 -1.03
CA GLU A 84 -7.79 -6.06 -0.62
C GLU A 84 -9.27 -5.79 -0.26
N GLU A 85 -9.75 -4.54 -0.23
CA GLU A 85 -11.17 -4.33 0.03
C GLU A 85 -12.03 -4.74 -1.18
N ASP A 86 -13.23 -5.26 -0.89
CA ASP A 86 -14.25 -5.56 -1.90
C ASP A 86 -14.80 -4.25 -2.43
N ASP A 87 -14.18 -3.73 -3.48
CA ASP A 87 -14.64 -2.52 -4.13
C ASP A 87 -15.46 -2.88 -5.36
N ALA A 88 -16.71 -2.46 -5.32
CA ALA A 88 -17.68 -2.69 -6.38
C ALA A 88 -17.23 -2.10 -7.73
N ALA A 89 -16.24 -1.18 -7.75
CA ALA A 89 -15.66 -0.64 -8.98
C ALA A 89 -14.98 -1.70 -9.87
N MET A 90 -14.55 -2.85 -9.33
CA MET A 90 -13.95 -3.95 -10.11
C MET A 90 -14.94 -5.01 -10.59
N GLN A 91 -16.25 -4.84 -10.36
CA GLN A 91 -17.26 -5.87 -10.67
C GLN A 91 -17.45 -6.20 -12.17
N GLY A 92 -16.68 -5.61 -13.10
CA GLY A 92 -16.93 -5.86 -14.53
C GLY A 92 -15.85 -5.54 -15.56
N GLY A 93 -14.58 -5.31 -15.20
CA GLY A 93 -13.57 -4.92 -16.20
C GLY A 93 -12.14 -5.36 -15.89
N GLU A 94 -11.43 -5.82 -16.92
CA GLU A 94 -9.96 -5.94 -16.89
C GLU A 94 -9.34 -4.55 -16.73
N LEU A 95 -8.46 -4.41 -15.74
CA LEU A 95 -7.62 -3.22 -15.58
C LEU A 95 -6.83 -2.96 -16.87
N ALA A 96 -6.90 -1.73 -17.38
CA ALA A 96 -6.06 -1.31 -18.50
C ALA A 96 -4.58 -1.40 -18.10
N GLY A 97 -3.70 -1.77 -19.03
CA GLY A 97 -2.27 -1.89 -18.77
C GLY A 97 -1.67 -0.62 -18.15
N GLU A 98 -2.16 0.54 -18.57
CA GLU A 98 -1.80 1.86 -18.03
C GLU A 98 -2.11 1.99 -16.53
N GLN A 99 -3.25 1.48 -16.06
CA GLN A 99 -3.60 1.48 -14.64
C GLN A 99 -2.69 0.53 -13.83
N LYS A 100 -2.28 -0.60 -14.41
CA LYS A 100 -1.34 -1.52 -13.75
C LYS A 100 0.05 -0.90 -13.63
N ASP A 101 0.54 -0.25 -14.68
CA ASP A 101 1.81 0.47 -14.67
C ASP A 101 1.78 1.65 -13.68
N GLU A 102 0.67 2.39 -13.61
CA GLU A 102 0.52 3.48 -12.65
C GLU A 102 0.46 2.97 -11.21
N PHE A 103 -0.34 1.92 -10.95
CA PHE A 103 -0.39 1.26 -9.64
C PHE A 103 0.99 0.77 -9.23
N LYS A 104 1.71 0.11 -10.15
CA LYS A 104 3.06 -0.38 -9.91
C LYS A 104 4.02 0.76 -9.56
N ARG A 105 4.01 1.87 -10.31
CA ARG A 105 4.83 3.04 -9.98
C ARG A 105 4.53 3.60 -8.60
N ILE A 106 3.25 3.69 -8.23
CA ILE A 106 2.85 4.20 -6.92
C ILE A 106 3.31 3.25 -5.82
N VAL A 107 3.07 1.94 -5.98
CA VAL A 107 3.52 0.92 -5.03
C VAL A 107 5.04 0.93 -4.91
N GLU A 108 5.79 0.98 -6.01
CA GLU A 108 7.27 1.07 -5.98
C GLU A 108 7.74 2.35 -5.28
N SER A 109 7.05 3.48 -5.47
CA SER A 109 7.37 4.76 -4.81
C SER A 109 7.07 4.73 -3.32
N VAL A 110 5.90 4.20 -2.93
CA VAL A 110 5.50 4.01 -1.53
C VAL A 110 6.40 2.99 -0.84
N GLU A 111 6.78 1.92 -1.54
CA GLU A 111 7.74 0.94 -1.04
C GLU A 111 9.14 1.54 -0.89
N ALA A 112 9.59 2.36 -1.83
CA ALA A 112 10.87 3.07 -1.72
C ALA A 112 10.87 4.04 -0.53
N LEU A 113 9.80 4.81 -0.34
CA LEU A 113 9.59 5.66 0.83
C LEU A 113 9.57 4.82 2.12
N GLY A 114 8.85 3.72 2.11
CA GLY A 114 8.83 2.75 3.20
C GLY A 114 10.22 2.23 3.52
N ARG A 115 11.01 1.81 2.54
CA ARG A 115 12.40 1.35 2.77
C ARG A 115 13.31 2.49 3.26
N GLN A 116 13.05 3.72 2.82
CA GLN A 116 13.82 4.89 3.20
C GLN A 116 13.53 5.33 4.65
N PHE A 117 12.26 5.34 5.06
CA PHE A 117 11.80 5.85 6.35
C PHE A 117 11.51 4.75 7.38
N ALA A 118 10.94 3.60 6.97
CA ALA A 118 10.75 2.41 7.79
C ALA A 118 12.08 1.68 8.04
N ARG A 119 12.99 2.38 8.72
CA ARG A 119 14.29 1.87 9.17
C ARG A 119 14.23 1.25 10.56
N GLN A 120 13.17 1.51 11.34
CA GLN A 120 12.97 0.79 12.58
C GLN A 120 12.44 -0.60 12.26
N ASP A 121 13.28 -1.61 12.50
CA ASP A 121 12.81 -2.97 12.66
C ASP A 121 11.88 -2.98 13.87
N SER A 122 10.60 -3.15 13.60
CA SER A 122 9.58 -3.31 14.62
C SER A 122 9.72 -4.77 15.03
N ALA A 123 10.39 -5.03 16.15
CA ALA A 123 10.57 -6.38 16.67
C ALA A 123 9.19 -7.06 16.71
N VAL A 124 9.03 -8.09 15.87
CA VAL A 124 7.79 -8.88 15.75
C VAL A 124 7.70 -9.90 16.87
#